data_AF-A0A5K0W721-F1
#
_entry.id   AF-A0A5K0W721-F1
#
_cell.length_a   1.000
_cell.length_b   1.000
_cell.length_c   1.000
_cell.angle_alpha   90.00
_cell.angle_beta   90.00
_cell.angle_gamma   90.00
#
_symmetry.space_group_name_H-M   'P 1'
#
loop_
_entity.id
_entity.type
_entity.pdbx_description
1 polymer ?
#
loop_
_entity_poly.entity_id
_entity_poly.type
_entity_poly.pdbx_seq_one_letter_code
_entity_poly.pdbx_strand_id
1 'polypeptide(L)' 'DALKQLWRLAYPSRELPSLKSEVWKEMGWQGSDPSTDF' A
#
# COMPACT_ATOMS: atom_id res chain seq x y z
N ASP A 1 -10.31 0.25 5.84
CA ASP A 1 -9.42 -0.43 6.82
C ASP A 1 -8.63 -1.60 6.27
N ALA A 2 -9.16 -2.41 5.35
CA ALA A 2 -8.47 -3.59 4.82
C ALA A 2 -7.07 -3.30 4.23
N LEU A 3 -6.89 -2.20 3.49
CA LEU A 3 -5.57 -1.75 3.02
C LEU A 3 -4.57 -1.53 4.16
N LYS A 4 -5.02 -0.91 5.25
CA LYS A 4 -4.18 -0.67 6.44
C LYS A 4 -3.77 -1.96 7.13
N GLN A 5 -4.68 -2.93 7.18
CA GLN A 5 -4.39 -4.25 7.73
C GLN A 5 -3.42 -5.03 6.84
N LEU A 6 -3.66 -5.08 5.52
CA LEU A 6 -2.77 -5.73 4.56
C LEU A 6 -1.36 -5.15 4.64
N TRP A 7 -1.25 -3.82 4.67
CA TRP A 7 0.04 -3.16 4.80
C TRP A 7 0.75 -3.52 6.11
N ARG A 8 0.04 -3.47 7.26
CA ARG A 8 0.63 -3.86 8.55
C ARG A 8 1.06 -5.32 8.58
N LEU A 9 0.38 -6.20 7.85
CA LEU A 9 0.75 -7.61 7.71
C LEU A 9 1.98 -7.80 6.83
N ALA A 10 2.06 -7.10 5.70
CA ALA A 10 3.18 -7.19 4.78
C ALA A 10 4.43 -6.46 5.27
N TYR A 11 4.26 -5.29 5.89
CA TYR A 11 5.32 -4.41 6.37
C TYR A 11 5.00 -3.87 7.78
N PRO A 12 5.09 -4.70 8.82
CA PRO A 12 4.82 -4.28 10.20
C PRO A 12 5.77 -3.19 10.70
N SER A 13 6.98 -3.12 10.13
CA SER A 13 8.03 -2.17 10.51
C SER A 13 8.00 -0.86 9.71
N ARG A 14 7.07 -0.71 8.76
CA ARG A 14 6.93 0.51 7.95
C ARG A 14 5.60 1.19 8.25
N GLU A 15 5.63 2.50 8.45
CA GLU A 15 4.41 3.28 8.52
C GLU A 15 3.64 3.23 7.20
N LEU A 16 2.32 3.33 7.28
CA LEU A 16 1.46 3.28 6.11
C LEU A 16 1.74 4.51 5.24
N PRO A 17 2.23 4.35 4.00
CA PRO A 17 2.41 5.48 3.12
C PRO A 17 1.04 6.05 2.74
N SER A 18 1.05 7.31 2.29
CA SER A 18 -0.10 7.96 1.68
C SER A 18 -0.72 7.06 0.60
N LEU A 19 -2.05 7.15 0.43
CA LEU A 19 -2.75 6.42 -0.63
C LEU A 19 -2.12 6.63 -2.00
N LYS A 20 -1.63 7.82 -2.32
CA LYS A 20 -0.85 8.08 -3.54
C LYS A 20 0.64 8.10 -3.24
N SER A 21 1.32 6.98 -3.44
CA SER A 21 2.76 6.84 -3.21
C SER A 21 3.41 5.88 -4.21
N GLU A 22 4.65 6.16 -4.60
CA GLU A 22 5.40 5.28 -5.51
C GLU A 22 5.72 3.92 -4.88
N VAL A 23 5.65 3.80 -3.55
CA VAL A 23 5.89 2.54 -2.83
C VAL A 23 4.88 1.45 -3.23
N TRP A 24 3.67 1.83 -3.63
CA TRP A 24 2.68 0.88 -4.13
C TRP A 24 3.11 0.30 -5.47
N LYS A 25 3.68 1.11 -6.37
CA LYS A 25 4.26 0.62 -7.63
C LYS A 25 5.47 -0.27 -7.37
N GLU A 26 6.32 0.07 -6.41
CA GLU A 26 7.47 -0.78 -6.02
C GLU A 26 7.02 -2.15 -5.49
N MET A 27 5.87 -2.19 -4.82
CA MET A 27 5.22 -3.43 -4.41
C MET A 27 4.64 -4.26 -5.57
N GLY A 28 4.59 -3.71 -6.79
CA GLY A 28 4.00 -4.34 -7.97
C GLY A 28 2.52 -4.01 -8.18
N TRP A 29 1.99 -2.98 -7.53
CA TRP A 29 0.63 -2.49 -7.79
C TRP A 29 0.61 -1.71 -9.10
N GLN A 30 -0.53 -1.74 -9.80
CA GLN A 30 -0.64 -1.16 -11.14
C GLN A 30 -0.47 0.37 -11.13
N GLY A 31 -0.72 1.02 -9.97
CA GLY A 31 -0.58 2.45 -9.79
C GLY A 31 0.06 2.83 -8.47
N SER A 32 0.23 4.14 -8.29
CA SER A 32 0.58 4.72 -6.99
C SER A 32 -0.61 4.75 -6.04
N ASP A 33 -1.81 4.37 -6.49
CA ASP A 33 -3.03 4.33 -5.72
C ASP A 33 -3.47 2.88 -5.53
N PRO A 34 -3.32 2.31 -4.33
CA PRO A 34 -3.74 0.94 -4.10
C PRO A 34 -5.27 0.83 -4.00
N SER A 35 -6.02 1.93 -3.87
CA SER A 35 -7.49 1.86 -3.78
C SER A 35 -8.17 1.53 -5.10
N THR A 36 -7.48 1.66 -6.24
CA THR A 36 -8.01 1.25 -7.55
C THR A 36 -7.89 -0.25 -7.77
N ASP A 37 -6.96 -0.89 -7.08
CA ASP A 37 -6.62 -2.31 -7.21
C ASP A 37 -7.19 -3.15 -6.04
N PHE A 38 -7.64 -2.49 -4.95
CA PHE A 38 -8.25 -3.10 -3.75
C PHE A 38 -9.76 -3.29 -3.91
#